data_AF-A0A9E5UKI1-F1
#
_entry.id   AF-A0A9E5UKI1-F1
#
_cell.length_a   1.000
_cell.length_b   1.000
_cell.length_c   1.000
_cell.angle_alpha   90.00
_cell.angle_beta   90.00
_cell.angle_gamma   90.00
#
_symmetry.space_group_name_H-M   'P 1'
#
loop_
_entity.id
_entity.type
_entity.pdbx_description
1 polymer ?
#
loop_
_entity_poly.entity_id
_entity_poly.type
_entity_poly.pdbx_seq_one_letter_code
_entity_poly.pdbx_strand_id
1 'polypeptide(L)'
;MSFLQQLIQLLTEAPGSIVYHLVTLISIQAALGLALWQWRHNVSKGKDSPLAKRMVWGMSGILLSRLAIIIAVLLLSDQQSAVSILPPLEQAIDTATVAIIVWLFTPRISALPLLGDVVLLILLLFTAFMYAFFAQAWVEQAAVTGVDYVTSDQAFVWH
;
A
#
# COMPACT_ATOMS: atom_id res chain seq x y z
N MET A 1 22.86 1.00 -25.73
CA MET A 1 22.16 2.19 -25.20
C MET A 1 22.95 2.71 -24.02
N SER A 2 23.03 4.04 -23.82
CA SER A 2 23.84 4.58 -22.70
C SER A 2 23.11 4.38 -21.37
N PHE A 3 23.85 4.18 -20.29
CA PHE A 3 23.30 4.05 -18.92
C PHE A 3 22.38 5.22 -18.57
N LEU A 4 22.71 6.44 -19.00
CA LEU A 4 21.86 7.63 -18.82
C LEU A 4 20.50 7.51 -19.53
N GLN A 5 20.44 6.91 -20.72
CA GLN A 5 19.18 6.72 -21.44
C GLN A 5 18.29 5.68 -20.75
N GLN A 6 18.88 4.59 -20.23
CA GLN A 6 18.16 3.61 -19.42
C GLN A 6 17.64 4.23 -18.12
N LEU A 7 18.45 5.06 -17.45
CA LEU A 7 18.06 5.75 -16.23
C LEU A 7 16.94 6.75 -16.51
N ILE A 8 17.01 7.52 -17.60
CA ILE A 8 15.94 8.42 -18.01
C ILE A 8 14.67 7.63 -18.33
N GLN A 9 14.73 6.54 -19.11
CA GLN A 9 13.56 5.70 -19.39
C GLN A 9 12.95 5.13 -18.12
N LEU A 10 13.75 4.60 -17.20
CA LEU A 10 13.28 4.07 -15.90
C LEU A 10 12.67 5.18 -15.00
N LEU A 11 13.11 6.43 -15.18
CA LEU A 11 12.57 7.59 -14.48
C LEU A 11 11.32 8.19 -15.15
N THR A 12 11.09 7.96 -16.45
CA THR A 12 10.06 8.66 -17.24
C THR A 12 9.00 7.76 -17.89
N GLU A 13 9.23 6.46 -18.08
CA GLU A 13 8.21 5.55 -18.61
C GLU A 13 7.23 5.11 -17.51
N ALA A 14 5.94 5.23 -17.82
CA ALA A 14 4.83 4.73 -17.02
C ALA A 14 4.53 3.27 -17.41
N PRO A 15 4.07 2.41 -16.47
CA PRO A 15 3.50 2.74 -15.17
C PRO A 15 4.39 2.22 -14.03
N GLY A 16 5.10 3.10 -13.33
CA GLY A 16 5.95 2.69 -12.19
C GLY A 16 7.27 3.44 -12.10
N SER A 17 7.27 4.76 -12.30
CA SER A 17 8.52 5.53 -12.17
C SER A 17 9.07 5.37 -10.75
N ILE A 18 10.35 5.01 -10.64
CA ILE A 18 11.03 4.89 -9.35
C ILE A 18 10.87 6.17 -8.51
N VAL A 19 10.78 7.33 -9.18
CA VAL A 19 10.51 8.62 -8.55
C VAL A 19 9.20 8.60 -7.77
N TYR A 20 8.12 8.05 -8.33
CA TYR A 20 6.82 7.97 -7.65
C TYR A 20 6.94 7.19 -6.34
N HIS A 21 7.56 6.01 -6.38
CA HIS A 21 7.74 5.18 -5.18
C HIS A 21 8.64 5.85 -4.15
N LEU A 22 9.75 6.48 -4.58
CA LEU A 22 10.67 7.18 -3.69
C LEU A 22 10.02 8.39 -3.01
N VAL A 23 9.35 9.24 -3.79
CA VAL A 23 8.64 10.42 -3.25
C VAL A 23 7.58 9.97 -2.26
N THR A 24 6.78 8.95 -2.62
CA THR A 24 5.75 8.39 -1.74
C THR A 24 6.34 7.86 -0.43
N LEU A 25 7.43 7.08 -0.51
CA LEU A 25 8.11 6.55 0.67
C LEU A 25 8.67 7.64 1.58
N ILE A 26 9.32 8.65 1.01
CA ILE A 26 9.88 9.77 1.77
C ILE A 26 8.74 10.56 2.44
N SER A 27 7.64 10.81 1.73
CA SER A 27 6.47 11.48 2.30
C SER A 27 5.87 10.71 3.47
N ILE A 28 5.72 9.39 3.35
CA ILE A 28 5.21 8.54 4.43
C ILE A 28 6.17 8.53 5.63
N GLN A 29 7.49 8.43 5.39
CA GLN A 29 8.49 8.47 6.45
C GLN A 29 8.50 9.81 7.19
N ALA A 30 8.38 10.92 6.48
CA ALA A 30 8.28 12.25 7.10
C ALA A 30 7.01 12.36 7.96
N ALA A 31 5.86 11.93 7.45
CA ALA A 31 4.59 11.92 8.18
C ALA A 31 4.66 11.03 9.43
N LEU A 32 5.26 9.84 9.32
CA LEU A 32 5.48 8.92 10.44
C LEU A 32 6.43 9.54 11.48
N GLY A 33 7.50 10.21 11.04
CA GLY A 33 8.43 10.92 11.92
C GLY A 33 7.74 12.00 12.75
N LEU A 34 6.87 12.81 12.12
CA LEU A 34 6.07 13.81 12.81
C LEU A 34 5.08 13.18 13.80
N ALA A 35 4.38 12.12 13.41
CA ALA A 35 3.44 11.41 14.27
C ALA A 35 4.14 10.79 15.49
N LEU A 36 5.31 10.16 15.29
CA LEU A 36 6.13 9.59 16.37
C LEU A 36 6.64 10.68 17.31
N TRP A 37 7.13 11.80 16.78
CA TRP A 37 7.57 12.92 17.58
C TRP A 37 6.45 13.47 18.45
N GLN A 38 5.27 13.69 17.87
CA GLN A 38 4.09 14.18 18.58
C GLN A 38 3.61 13.19 19.64
N TRP A 39 3.60 11.89 19.34
CA TRP A 39 3.24 10.86 20.30
C TRP A 39 4.21 10.83 21.49
N ARG A 40 5.53 10.80 21.24
CA ARG A 40 6.55 10.81 22.29
C ARG A 40 6.49 12.07 23.16
N HIS A 41 6.27 13.23 22.55
CA HIS A 41 6.13 14.49 23.28
C HIS A 41 4.90 14.51 24.19
N ASN A 42 3.77 14.00 23.71
CA ASN A 42 2.54 13.91 24.49
C ASN A 42 2.66 12.94 25.68
N VAL A 43 3.28 11.77 25.45
CA VAL A 43 3.60 10.80 26.49
C VAL A 43 4.51 11.41 27.56
N SER A 44 5.55 12.14 27.16
CA SER A 44 6.47 12.84 28.07
C SER A 44 5.74 13.85 29.00
N LYS A 45 4.64 14.44 28.52
CA LYS A 45 3.80 15.37 29.29
C LYS A 45 2.68 14.68 30.09
N GLY A 46 2.66 13.34 30.14
CA GLY A 46 1.60 12.58 30.80
C GLY A 46 0.23 12.69 30.15
N LYS A 47 0.14 13.19 28.91
CA LYS A 47 -1.12 13.31 28.15
C LYS A 47 -1.16 12.22 27.09
N ASP A 48 -2.00 11.21 27.28
CA ASP A 48 -2.20 10.22 26.24
C ASP A 48 -3.07 10.80 25.11
N SER A 49 -2.52 10.91 23.91
CA SER A 49 -3.24 11.39 22.73
C SER A 49 -3.60 10.21 21.84
N PRO A 50 -4.86 9.74 21.86
CA PRO A 50 -5.28 8.60 21.04
C PRO A 50 -5.15 8.90 19.54
N LEU A 51 -5.25 10.17 19.14
CA LEU A 51 -5.05 10.61 17.76
C LEU A 51 -3.60 10.41 17.30
N ALA A 52 -2.62 10.80 18.13
CA ALA A 52 -1.20 10.65 17.78
C ALA A 52 -0.82 9.18 17.61
N LYS A 53 -1.29 8.30 18.51
CA LYS A 53 -1.13 6.83 18.36
C LYS A 53 -1.75 6.32 17.07
N ARG A 54 -2.97 6.76 16.75
CA ARG A 54 -3.68 6.37 15.52
C ARG A 54 -2.89 6.76 14.27
N MET A 55 -2.33 7.97 14.23
CA MET A 55 -1.51 8.44 13.12
C MET A 55 -0.23 7.60 12.96
N VAL A 56 0.44 7.25 14.06
CA VAL A 56 1.61 6.35 14.02
C VAL A 56 1.21 5.00 13.41
N TRP A 57 0.14 4.37 13.91
CA TRP A 57 -0.31 3.06 13.39
C TRP A 57 -0.71 3.12 11.92
N GLY A 58 -1.47 4.13 11.50
CA GLY A 58 -1.88 4.26 10.10
C GLY A 58 -0.68 4.50 9.17
N MET A 59 0.22 5.42 9.52
CA MET A 59 1.40 5.70 8.70
C MET A 59 2.38 4.51 8.67
N SER A 60 2.55 3.80 9.78
CA SER A 60 3.30 2.54 9.81
C SER A 60 2.67 1.48 8.92
N GLY A 61 1.34 1.34 8.93
CA GLY A 61 0.63 0.40 8.07
C GLY A 61 0.85 0.67 6.58
N ILE A 62 0.73 1.94 6.17
CA ILE A 62 0.98 2.36 4.78
C ILE A 62 2.47 2.17 4.41
N LEU A 63 3.39 2.46 5.34
CA LEU A 63 4.82 2.23 5.08
C LEU A 63 5.12 0.75 4.86
N LEU A 64 4.59 -0.11 5.74
CA LEU A 64 4.78 -1.56 5.65
C LEU A 64 4.19 -2.14 4.36
N SER A 65 3.02 -1.66 3.91
CA SER A 65 2.46 -2.09 2.64
C SER A 65 3.34 -1.71 1.46
N ARG A 66 3.88 -0.48 1.42
CA ARG A 66 4.83 -0.07 0.37
C ARG A 66 6.13 -0.86 0.40
N LEU A 67 6.64 -1.17 1.59
CA LEU A 67 7.81 -2.05 1.73
C LEU A 67 7.53 -3.48 1.26
N ALA A 68 6.31 -3.99 1.43
CA ALA A 68 5.92 -5.31 0.93
C ALA A 68 6.04 -5.41 -0.60
N ILE A 69 5.67 -4.36 -1.35
CA ILE A 69 5.87 -4.31 -2.81
C ILE A 69 7.37 -4.40 -3.14
N ILE A 70 8.19 -3.58 -2.48
CA ILE A 70 9.63 -3.56 -2.73
C ILE A 70 10.25 -4.93 -2.46
N ILE A 71 9.88 -5.55 -1.34
CA ILE A 71 10.35 -6.89 -0.99
C ILE A 71 9.87 -7.91 -2.02
N ALA A 72 8.62 -7.86 -2.46
CA ALA A 72 8.09 -8.74 -3.50
C ALA A 72 8.89 -8.61 -4.80
N VAL A 73 9.16 -7.39 -5.26
CA VAL A 73 9.99 -7.13 -6.45
C VAL A 73 11.41 -7.69 -6.27
N LEU A 74 12.02 -7.53 -5.10
CA LEU A 74 13.38 -8.04 -4.83
C LEU A 74 13.44 -9.58 -4.77
N LEU A 75 12.37 -10.24 -4.35
CA LEU A 75 12.28 -11.70 -4.26
C LEU A 75 11.95 -12.35 -5.62
N LEU A 76 11.27 -11.62 -6.51
CA LEU A 76 10.85 -12.10 -7.82
C LEU A 76 11.94 -11.79 -8.86
N SER A 77 12.82 -12.76 -9.07
CA SER A 77 13.94 -12.66 -10.03
C SER A 77 13.54 -12.87 -11.49
N ASP A 78 12.38 -13.48 -11.73
CA ASP A 78 11.83 -13.80 -13.04
C ASP A 78 10.68 -12.84 -13.40
N GLN A 79 10.72 -12.27 -14.61
CA GLN A 79 9.70 -11.34 -15.12
C GLN A 79 8.29 -11.94 -15.16
N GLN A 80 8.14 -13.21 -15.50
CA GLN A 80 6.86 -13.93 -15.53
C GLN A 80 6.31 -14.17 -14.12
N SER A 81 7.19 -14.41 -13.14
CA SER A 81 6.79 -14.48 -11.72
C SER A 81 6.39 -13.10 -11.19
N ALA A 82 7.08 -12.04 -11.64
CA ALA A 82 6.75 -10.66 -11.31
C ALA A 82 5.36 -10.27 -11.85
N VAL A 83 5.07 -10.56 -13.13
CA VAL A 83 3.77 -10.25 -13.77
C VAL A 83 2.60 -11.03 -13.17
N SER A 84 2.83 -12.24 -12.65
CA SER A 84 1.77 -13.05 -12.04
C SER A 84 1.45 -12.70 -10.59
N ILE A 85 2.30 -11.93 -9.90
CA ILE A 85 2.13 -11.62 -8.47
C ILE A 85 1.97 -10.13 -8.20
N LEU A 86 2.75 -9.28 -8.87
CA LEU A 86 2.80 -7.85 -8.58
C LEU A 86 1.47 -7.13 -8.87
N PRO A 87 0.79 -7.34 -10.01
CA PRO A 87 -0.39 -6.52 -10.32
C PRO A 87 -1.54 -6.68 -9.31
N PRO A 88 -1.96 -7.90 -8.91
CA PRO A 88 -2.97 -8.05 -7.85
C PRO A 88 -2.51 -7.51 -6.49
N LEU A 89 -1.21 -7.63 -6.19
CA LEU A 89 -0.63 -7.16 -4.92
C LEU A 89 -0.64 -5.63 -4.84
N GLU A 90 -0.29 -4.95 -5.92
CA GLU A 90 -0.31 -3.49 -6.02
C GLU A 90 -1.72 -2.94 -5.79
N GLN A 91 -2.73 -3.53 -6.44
CA GLN A 91 -4.13 -3.14 -6.25
C GLN A 91 -4.57 -3.32 -4.79
N ALA A 92 -4.29 -4.47 -4.19
CA ALA A 92 -4.64 -4.74 -2.81
C ALA A 92 -3.98 -3.73 -1.84
N ILE A 93 -2.74 -3.33 -2.12
CA ILE A 93 -2.00 -2.36 -1.30
C ILE A 93 -2.54 -0.95 -1.47
N ASP A 94 -2.95 -0.57 -2.67
CA ASP A 94 -3.59 0.72 -2.92
C ASP A 94 -4.96 0.79 -2.24
N THR A 95 -5.79 -0.25 -2.36
CA THR A 95 -7.07 -0.35 -1.63
C THR A 95 -6.87 -0.31 -0.11
N ALA A 96 -5.90 -1.05 0.42
CA ALA A 96 -5.57 -1.01 1.84
C ALA A 96 -5.09 0.38 2.28
N THR A 97 -4.30 1.06 1.45
CA THR A 97 -3.83 2.43 1.71
C THR A 97 -5.02 3.39 1.81
N VAL A 98 -5.97 3.31 0.88
CA VAL A 98 -7.20 4.13 0.91
C VAL A 98 -8.00 3.84 2.17
N ALA A 99 -8.21 2.55 2.52
CA ALA A 99 -8.94 2.17 3.72
C ALA A 99 -8.29 2.74 5.00
N ILE A 100 -6.95 2.70 5.09
CA ILE A 100 -6.20 3.27 6.22
C ILE A 100 -6.33 4.79 6.26
N ILE A 101 -6.26 5.48 5.11
CA ILE A 101 -6.43 6.93 5.02
C ILE A 101 -7.84 7.32 5.48
N VAL A 102 -8.87 6.68 4.95
CA VAL A 102 -10.27 6.91 5.36
C VAL A 102 -10.42 6.71 6.87
N TRP A 103 -9.86 5.61 7.39
CA TRP A 103 -9.86 5.36 8.82
C TRP A 103 -9.17 6.49 9.59
N LEU A 104 -7.96 6.91 9.22
CA LEU A 104 -7.22 7.98 9.90
C LEU A 104 -8.03 9.28 10.05
N PHE A 105 -8.77 9.66 9.01
CA PHE A 105 -9.58 10.89 8.98
C PHE A 105 -11.00 10.71 9.51
N THR A 106 -11.45 9.48 9.80
CA THR A 106 -12.79 9.24 10.35
C THR A 106 -12.87 9.74 11.79
N PRO A 107 -13.81 10.65 12.13
CA PRO A 107 -13.99 11.13 13.51
C PRO A 107 -14.33 9.99 14.46
N ARG A 108 -13.77 10.01 15.68
CA ARG A 108 -14.17 9.03 16.72
C ARG A 108 -15.54 9.42 17.28
N ILE A 109 -16.50 8.52 17.11
CA ILE A 109 -17.82 8.63 17.75
C ILE A 109 -17.66 8.11 19.19
N SER A 110 -17.98 8.96 20.18
CA SER A 110 -17.84 8.64 21.61
C SER A 110 -18.69 7.44 22.05
N ALA A 111 -19.84 7.22 21.41
CA ALA A 111 -20.74 6.11 21.70
C ALA A 111 -20.19 4.74 21.26
N LEU A 112 -19.34 4.69 20.23
CA LEU A 112 -18.83 3.45 19.64
C LEU A 112 -17.34 3.61 19.26
N PRO A 113 -16.44 3.70 20.25
CA PRO A 113 -15.04 4.05 20.02
C PRO A 113 -14.26 3.03 19.18
N LEU A 114 -14.75 1.78 19.12
CA LEU A 114 -14.11 0.67 18.40
C LEU A 114 -14.63 0.49 16.96
N LEU A 115 -15.73 1.13 16.59
CA LEU A 115 -16.39 0.86 15.31
C LEU A 115 -15.48 1.14 14.12
N GLY A 116 -14.75 2.26 14.15
CA GLY A 116 -13.78 2.57 13.10
C GLY A 116 -12.66 1.53 12.98
N ASP A 117 -12.15 1.04 14.11
CA ASP A 117 -11.06 0.06 14.14
C ASP A 117 -11.53 -1.32 13.65
N VAL A 118 -12.75 -1.73 14.01
CA VAL A 118 -13.37 -2.97 13.53
C VAL A 118 -13.68 -2.88 12.03
N VAL A 119 -14.22 -1.76 11.56
CA VAL A 119 -14.49 -1.56 10.12
C VAL A 119 -13.18 -1.60 9.32
N LEU A 120 -12.12 -0.93 9.79
CA LEU A 120 -10.81 -1.01 9.15
C LEU A 120 -10.32 -2.47 9.11
N LEU A 121 -10.40 -3.20 10.22
CA LEU A 121 -9.95 -4.59 10.28
C LEU A 121 -10.72 -5.47 9.28
N ILE A 122 -12.04 -5.33 9.21
CA ILE A 122 -12.88 -6.06 8.24
C ILE A 122 -12.47 -5.71 6.82
N LEU A 123 -12.27 -4.42 6.50
CA LEU A 123 -11.82 -4.00 5.17
C LEU A 123 -10.45 -4.57 4.82
N LEU A 124 -9.48 -4.55 5.74
CA LEU A 124 -8.15 -5.11 5.49
C LEU A 124 -8.19 -6.63 5.29
N LEU A 125 -8.99 -7.35 6.08
CA LEU A 125 -9.18 -8.78 5.92
C LEU A 125 -9.88 -9.12 4.61
N PHE A 126 -10.89 -8.34 4.23
CA PHE A 126 -11.58 -8.49 2.96
C PHE A 126 -10.62 -8.25 1.79
N THR A 127 -9.85 -7.16 1.81
CA THR A 127 -8.82 -6.87 0.80
C THR A 127 -7.78 -7.98 0.71
N ALA A 128 -7.30 -8.50 1.84
CA ALA A 128 -6.35 -9.62 1.87
C ALA A 128 -6.96 -10.91 1.30
N PHE A 129 -8.23 -11.18 1.58
CA PHE A 129 -8.97 -12.31 1.02
C PHE A 129 -9.15 -12.16 -0.50
N MET A 130 -9.55 -10.98 -0.97
CA MET A 130 -9.68 -10.68 -2.41
C MET A 130 -8.34 -10.85 -3.13
N TYR A 131 -7.26 -10.34 -2.54
CA TYR A 131 -5.90 -10.55 -3.05
C TYR A 131 -5.57 -12.05 -3.18
N ALA A 132 -5.78 -12.83 -2.11
CA ALA A 132 -5.46 -14.26 -2.14
C ALA A 132 -6.25 -15.02 -3.23
N PHE A 133 -7.51 -14.66 -3.43
CA PHE A 133 -8.37 -15.24 -4.47
C PHE A 133 -7.92 -14.81 -5.89
N PHE A 134 -7.71 -13.51 -6.11
CA PHE A 134 -7.30 -12.98 -7.41
C PHE A 134 -5.88 -13.35 -7.80
N ALA A 135 -4.95 -13.42 -6.85
CA ALA A 135 -3.59 -13.89 -7.12
C ALA A 135 -3.60 -15.33 -7.66
N GLN A 136 -4.44 -16.22 -7.10
CA GLN A 136 -4.56 -17.59 -7.61
C GLN A 136 -5.17 -17.63 -9.01
N ALA A 137 -6.26 -16.87 -9.24
CA ALA A 137 -6.91 -16.82 -10.55
C ALA A 137 -6.04 -16.16 -11.64
N TRP A 138 -5.19 -15.20 -11.26
CA TRP A 138 -4.35 -14.45 -12.18
C TRP A 138 -3.18 -15.27 -12.72
N VAL A 139 -2.64 -16.23 -11.96
CA VAL A 139 -1.49 -17.05 -12.41
C VAL A 139 -1.76 -17.75 -13.75
N GLU A 140 -2.97 -18.26 -13.98
CA GLU A 140 -3.34 -18.92 -15.23
C GLU A 140 -3.48 -17.92 -16.39
N GLN A 141 -4.00 -16.73 -16.12
CA GLN A 141 -4.21 -15.67 -17.10
C GLN A 141 -2.89 -15.00 -17.51
N ALA A 142 -1.99 -14.80 -16.54
CA ALA A 142 -0.66 -14.24 -16.73
C ALA A 142 0.27 -15.14 -17.56
N ALA A 143 -0.03 -16.44 -17.66
CA ALA A 143 0.71 -17.37 -18.51
C ALA A 143 0.42 -17.15 -20.01
N VAL A 144 -0.67 -16.46 -20.35
CA VAL A 144 -1.02 -16.11 -21.73
C VAL A 144 -0.31 -14.81 -22.12
N THR A 145 0.62 -14.90 -23.06
CA THR A 145 1.40 -13.74 -23.52
C THR A 145 0.50 -12.68 -24.17
N GLY A 146 0.57 -11.44 -23.68
CA GLY A 146 -0.13 -10.28 -24.26
C GLY A 146 -1.41 -9.86 -23.52
N VAL A 147 -1.71 -10.45 -22.36
CA VAL A 147 -2.81 -10.02 -21.49
C VAL A 147 -2.27 -9.13 -20.37
N ASP A 148 -2.65 -7.86 -20.38
CA ASP A 148 -2.32 -6.91 -19.31
C ASP A 148 -3.31 -7.01 -18.16
N TYR A 149 -2.85 -6.86 -16.91
CA TYR A 149 -3.73 -6.93 -15.75
C TYR A 149 -4.84 -5.86 -15.79
N VAL A 150 -4.52 -4.68 -16.28
CA VAL A 150 -5.43 -3.52 -16.34
C VAL A 150 -6.64 -3.76 -17.25
N THR A 151 -6.53 -4.65 -18.23
CA THR A 151 -7.63 -4.99 -19.15
C THR A 151 -8.43 -6.21 -18.70
N SER A 152 -8.04 -6.84 -17.58
CA SER A 152 -8.76 -7.98 -17.02
C SER A 152 -10.01 -7.56 -16.26
N ASP A 153 -11.00 -8.46 -16.18
CA ASP A 153 -12.21 -8.25 -15.37
C ASP A 153 -11.87 -8.08 -13.88
N GLN A 154 -10.75 -8.63 -13.42
CA GLN A 154 -10.29 -8.47 -12.04
C GLN A 154 -9.92 -7.02 -11.72
N ALA A 155 -9.34 -6.28 -12.69
CA ALA A 155 -8.98 -4.88 -12.52
C ALA A 155 -10.22 -4.01 -12.22
N PHE A 156 -11.38 -4.33 -12.79
CA PHE A 156 -12.62 -3.60 -12.53
C PHE A 156 -13.08 -3.68 -11.08
N VAL A 157 -12.75 -4.76 -10.37
CA VAL A 157 -13.21 -4.95 -8.98
C VAL A 157 -12.47 -4.02 -8.00
N TRP A 158 -11.30 -3.53 -8.39
CA TRP A 158 -10.50 -2.62 -7.58
C TRP A 158 -10.82 -1.13 -7.82
N HIS A 159 -11.61 -0.81 -8.85
CA HIS A 159 -11.97 0.55 -9.27
C HIS A 159 -13.41 0.93 -8.89
#